data_AF-A0AAD9JRR2-F1
#
_entry.id   AF-A0AAD9JRR2-F1
#
_cell.length_a   1.000
_cell.length_b   1.000
_cell.length_c   1.000
_cell.angle_alpha   90.00
_cell.angle_beta   90.00
_cell.angle_gamma   90.00
#
_symmetry.space_group_name_H-M   'P 1'
#
loop_
_entity.id
_entity.type
_entity.pdbx_description
1 polymer ?
#
loop_
_entity_poly.entity_id
_entity_poly.type
_entity_poly.pdbx_seq_one_letter_code
_entity_poly.pdbx_strand_id
1 'polypeptide(L)'
;MHHVVKSLLRHARRSKSASARSINPRGFASLVTRSTSPSNRPASTQARVAAEDPLPVQSECPVSSYNEWDPLEEVIVGRAGGHRIPSLHSQIQAVTRPESWDNSRKLVGKSPDPELISKADKEANELVRVLEAEGITVKRPEEFAWDEMGTFRTPYFEEGGYKNTCPRDGILVIGDEIIEAAMGMRARLFEFHPYRKLLNDYFRQGATWTAAPRPTMHDDLYRKDFPLDDFDKQMEMLKEGKFILTESEMVFDAADVIRFGRDIFVTLTHTTNRGGVEWLRRHLGPKGYRVHSLLFFGTQNCHADATLMPLRPGLLIVAGERPCLKVDDQPIGWEYFEERGWEVVQVPLPNYVETVEPNKSSSDDGVARALRCKPSGSGLEFGSHLCVSMKDVSRWLHINMLSLDSERVICQKNEPLLHGMLTKRGIKPIELDMSHCFYLGGAFHCWTTDIRRRGQLQDYGLN
;
A
#
# COMPACT_ATOMS: atom_id res chain seq x y z
N MET A 1 -4.96 -3.33 -70.58
CA MET A 1 -5.13 -4.76 -70.92
C MET A 1 -5.59 -5.47 -69.65
N HIS A 2 -6.91 -5.58 -69.44
CA HIS A 2 -7.71 -6.83 -69.55
C HIS A 2 -7.17 -7.94 -68.61
N HIS A 3 -7.83 -8.41 -67.56
CA HIS A 3 -9.27 -8.68 -67.36
C HIS A 3 -9.73 -8.55 -65.90
N VAL A 4 -11.04 -8.35 -65.76
CA VAL A 4 -11.82 -7.93 -64.58
C VAL A 4 -12.80 -9.05 -64.16
N VAL A 5 -12.94 -9.24 -62.84
CA VAL A 5 -14.17 -9.48 -62.02
C VAL A 5 -15.46 -9.97 -62.71
N LYS A 6 -16.08 -11.05 -62.18
CA LYS A 6 -17.51 -11.18 -61.75
C LYS A 6 -17.98 -12.65 -61.65
N SER A 7 -18.63 -13.02 -60.53
CA SER A 7 -20.04 -13.49 -60.51
C SER A 7 -20.50 -13.94 -59.11
N LEU A 8 -21.55 -13.29 -58.63
CA LEU A 8 -22.32 -13.53 -57.41
C LEU A 8 -23.56 -14.41 -57.68
N LEU A 9 -24.03 -15.10 -56.63
CA LEU A 9 -25.43 -15.46 -56.30
C LEU A 9 -26.24 -16.36 -57.24
N ARG A 10 -26.56 -17.60 -56.80
CA ARG A 10 -27.90 -18.21 -57.00
C ARG A 10 -28.31 -19.16 -55.85
N HIS A 11 -29.29 -18.70 -55.09
CA HIS A 11 -30.53 -19.39 -54.69
C HIS A 11 -30.53 -20.55 -53.68
N ALA A 12 -31.05 -20.20 -52.50
CA ALA A 12 -31.83 -21.02 -51.59
C ALA A 12 -32.84 -21.95 -52.30
N ARG A 13 -33.01 -23.18 -51.77
CA ARG A 13 -34.31 -23.85 -51.60
C ARG A 13 -34.18 -25.22 -50.91
N ARG A 14 -35.13 -25.47 -50.00
CA ARG A 14 -35.63 -26.76 -49.46
C ARG A 14 -34.98 -27.30 -48.19
N SER A 15 -35.45 -26.75 -47.07
CA SER A 15 -35.81 -27.53 -45.89
C SER A 15 -37.24 -28.12 -46.03
N LYS A 16 -37.43 -29.33 -45.48
CA LYS A 16 -38.63 -30.11 -45.09
C LYS A 16 -38.17 -31.58 -45.08
N SER A 17 -38.45 -32.48 -44.14
CA SER A 17 -39.45 -32.67 -43.07
C SER A 17 -39.11 -34.07 -42.47
N ALA A 18 -39.56 -34.61 -41.33
CA ALA A 18 -40.37 -34.22 -40.18
C ALA A 18 -40.37 -35.43 -39.20
N SER A 19 -40.74 -35.17 -37.93
CA SER A 19 -41.48 -36.07 -37.00
C SER A 19 -41.46 -35.40 -35.61
N ALA A 20 -42.34 -34.46 -35.25
CA ALA A 20 -43.77 -34.55 -34.95
C ALA A 20 -44.13 -35.32 -33.66
N ARG A 21 -44.48 -34.58 -32.60
CA ARG A 21 -45.69 -34.80 -31.78
C ARG A 21 -46.16 -33.44 -31.24
N SER A 22 -47.39 -33.08 -31.59
CA SER A 22 -48.16 -31.94 -31.06
C SER A 22 -49.39 -32.48 -30.33
N ILE A 23 -49.99 -31.63 -29.49
CA ILE A 23 -51.43 -31.37 -29.27
C ILE A 23 -51.49 -30.33 -28.11
N ASN A 24 -52.37 -29.34 -27.96
CA ASN A 24 -53.13 -28.38 -28.79
C ASN A 24 -53.91 -27.53 -27.75
N PRO A 25 -53.98 -26.17 -27.80
CA PRO A 25 -54.72 -25.38 -26.81
C PRO A 25 -55.98 -24.73 -27.42
N ARG A 26 -57.15 -24.85 -26.76
CA ARG A 26 -58.36 -24.00 -26.99
C ARG A 26 -59.23 -23.96 -25.73
N GLY A 27 -59.52 -22.77 -25.18
CA GLY A 27 -60.81 -22.08 -25.30
C GLY A 27 -61.39 -21.87 -23.87
N PHE A 28 -62.24 -20.90 -23.50
CA PHE A 28 -63.16 -20.02 -24.21
C PHE A 28 -63.63 -18.90 -23.24
N ALA A 29 -64.49 -18.01 -23.76
CA ALA A 29 -64.90 -16.69 -23.29
C ALA A 29 -65.88 -16.56 -22.08
N SER A 30 -66.00 -15.30 -21.65
CA SER A 30 -67.00 -14.54 -20.85
C SER A 30 -68.35 -15.15 -20.42
N LEU A 31 -68.81 -14.75 -19.23
CA LEU A 31 -70.23 -14.52 -18.92
C LEU A 31 -70.43 -13.48 -17.80
N VAL A 32 -71.52 -12.72 -17.93
CA VAL A 32 -71.89 -11.51 -17.18
C VAL A 32 -73.18 -11.75 -16.37
N THR A 33 -73.30 -11.07 -15.20
CA THR A 33 -74.48 -10.68 -14.37
C THR A 33 -75.29 -11.71 -13.55
N ARG A 34 -75.31 -11.52 -12.21
CA ARG A 34 -76.40 -10.93 -11.35
C ARG A 34 -76.03 -11.12 -9.86
N SER A 35 -75.81 -10.03 -9.09
CA SER A 35 -76.76 -9.34 -8.18
C SER A 35 -77.10 -10.07 -6.87
N THR A 36 -76.52 -9.63 -5.74
CA THR A 36 -77.21 -9.16 -4.51
C THR A 36 -76.19 -8.57 -3.51
N SER A 37 -76.45 -7.37 -2.99
CA SER A 37 -75.73 -6.65 -1.91
C SER A 37 -76.55 -6.71 -0.60
N PRO A 38 -76.16 -6.10 0.55
CA PRO A 38 -74.82 -5.83 1.13
C PRO A 38 -74.72 -6.19 2.64
N SER A 39 -73.51 -6.30 3.21
CA SER A 39 -73.30 -5.94 4.63
C SER A 39 -71.84 -5.56 4.97
N ASN A 40 -71.62 -4.25 5.10
CA ASN A 40 -70.75 -3.51 6.02
C ASN A 40 -69.53 -4.18 6.68
N ARG A 41 -68.33 -3.72 6.27
CA ARG A 41 -67.28 -3.01 7.06
C ARG A 41 -65.89 -3.32 6.46
N PRO A 42 -65.08 -2.33 6.06
CA PRO A 42 -63.67 -2.59 5.77
C PRO A 42 -62.88 -2.59 7.08
N ALA A 43 -62.23 -3.70 7.41
CA ALA A 43 -61.15 -3.70 8.38
C ALA A 43 -59.96 -2.99 7.76
N SER A 44 -59.60 -1.82 8.30
CA SER A 44 -58.38 -1.11 7.95
C SER A 44 -57.18 -1.85 8.54
N THR A 45 -56.51 -2.69 7.74
CA THR A 45 -55.14 -3.10 8.03
C THR A 45 -54.22 -1.93 7.72
N GLN A 46 -54.09 -1.02 8.69
CA GLN A 46 -52.91 -0.15 8.75
C GLN A 46 -51.71 -1.08 8.92
N ALA A 47 -50.92 -1.23 7.86
CA ALA A 47 -49.57 -1.74 7.96
C ALA A 47 -48.85 -0.83 8.98
N ARG A 48 -48.52 -1.39 10.14
CA ARG A 48 -47.57 -0.76 11.06
C ARG A 48 -46.26 -0.67 10.30
N VAL A 49 -45.96 0.51 9.78
CA VAL A 49 -44.60 0.88 9.42
C VAL A 49 -43.81 0.68 10.71
N ALA A 50 -42.92 -0.32 10.71
CA ALA A 50 -41.95 -0.47 11.79
C ALA A 50 -41.26 0.89 11.89
N ALA A 51 -41.27 1.48 13.09
CA ALA A 51 -40.50 2.69 13.33
C ALA A 51 -39.06 2.37 12.92
N GLU A 52 -38.58 3.04 11.88
CA GLU A 52 -37.15 3.06 11.59
C GLU A 52 -36.48 3.55 12.86
N ASP A 53 -35.52 2.77 13.36
CA ASP A 53 -34.66 3.24 14.43
C ASP A 53 -34.13 4.62 14.02
N PRO A 54 -34.19 5.65 14.88
CA PRO A 54 -33.67 6.95 14.54
C PRO A 54 -32.22 6.77 14.09
N LEU A 55 -31.88 7.30 12.92
CA LEU A 55 -30.50 7.35 12.43
C LEU A 55 -29.63 7.82 13.60
N PRO A 56 -28.59 7.05 13.99
CA PRO A 56 -27.77 7.41 15.12
C PRO A 56 -27.30 8.85 14.96
N VAL A 57 -27.42 9.63 16.04
CA VAL A 57 -26.84 10.97 16.14
C VAL A 57 -25.44 10.90 15.56
N GLN A 58 -25.16 11.65 14.50
CA GLN A 58 -23.85 11.64 13.83
C GLN A 58 -22.79 11.93 14.88
N SER A 59 -22.10 10.89 15.36
CA SER A 59 -20.81 11.07 16.00
C SER A 59 -19.87 11.68 14.97
N GLU A 60 -18.85 12.41 15.41
CA GLU A 60 -17.75 12.78 14.52
C GLU A 60 -17.26 11.55 13.76
N CYS A 61 -16.95 11.71 12.47
CA CYS A 61 -16.44 10.63 11.63
C CYS A 61 -15.22 9.98 12.31
N PRO A 62 -15.18 8.64 12.45
CA PRO A 62 -14.05 7.97 13.09
C PRO A 62 -12.76 8.06 12.26
N VAL A 63 -12.87 8.40 10.96
CA VAL A 63 -11.75 8.62 10.06
C VAL A 63 -11.52 10.12 9.92
N SER A 64 -10.32 10.59 10.27
CA SER A 64 -9.91 11.98 10.09
C SER A 64 -8.40 12.09 10.26
N SER A 65 -7.63 12.08 9.18
CA SER A 65 -6.18 12.29 9.25
C SER A 65 -5.64 13.04 8.02
N TYR A 66 -4.92 14.13 8.26
CA TYR A 66 -4.45 15.07 7.23
C TYR A 66 -2.92 15.09 7.05
N ASN A 67 -2.15 14.61 8.02
CA ASN A 67 -0.69 14.68 8.05
C ASN A 67 -0.13 13.53 8.90
N GLU A 68 1.20 13.44 8.99
CA GLU A 68 1.86 12.34 9.71
C GLU A 68 2.18 12.63 11.19
N TRP A 69 1.81 13.79 11.74
CA TRP A 69 2.32 14.27 13.03
C TRP A 69 1.29 14.83 14.01
N ASP A 70 0.05 15.11 13.60
CA ASP A 70 -0.99 15.53 14.54
C ASP A 70 -1.25 14.43 15.58
N PRO A 71 -1.71 14.77 16.80
CA PRO A 71 -1.93 13.79 17.86
C PRO A 71 -2.76 12.58 17.42
N LEU A 72 -2.17 11.39 17.48
CA LEU A 72 -2.77 10.12 17.06
C LEU A 72 -3.89 9.69 18.01
N GLU A 73 -5.04 9.27 17.47
CA GLU A 73 -6.21 8.84 18.25
C GLU A 73 -6.64 7.41 17.90
N GLU A 74 -6.55 7.02 16.63
CA GLU A 74 -6.87 5.65 16.19
C GLU A 74 -5.91 5.18 15.08
N VAL A 75 -5.49 3.92 15.17
CA VAL A 75 -4.52 3.30 14.25
C VAL A 75 -4.83 1.83 14.00
N ILE A 76 -4.62 1.37 12.76
CA ILE A 76 -4.59 -0.06 12.41
C ILE A 76 -3.15 -0.55 12.54
N VAL A 77 -2.91 -1.68 13.22
CA VAL A 77 -1.61 -2.37 13.29
C VAL A 77 -1.70 -3.72 12.58
N GLY A 78 -0.74 -4.02 11.70
CA GLY A 78 -0.69 -5.27 10.93
C GLY A 78 -0.44 -6.54 11.78
N ARG A 79 -0.38 -7.71 11.13
CA ARG A 79 -0.12 -9.03 11.73
C ARG A 79 0.97 -9.77 10.94
N ALA A 80 1.86 -10.50 11.62
CA ALA A 80 2.86 -11.34 10.96
C ALA A 80 2.25 -12.65 10.43
N GLY A 81 1.35 -13.24 11.20
CA GLY A 81 0.69 -14.51 10.86
C GLY A 81 -0.02 -14.52 9.50
N GLY A 82 0.02 -15.70 8.85
CA GLY A 82 -0.62 -15.96 7.56
C GLY A 82 0.11 -15.39 6.35
N HIS A 83 1.37 -14.95 6.50
CA HIS A 83 2.20 -14.45 5.41
C HIS A 83 2.54 -15.57 4.42
N ARG A 84 2.43 -15.30 3.11
CA ARG A 84 2.81 -16.19 2.01
C ARG A 84 3.94 -15.58 1.22
N ILE A 85 4.94 -16.37 0.86
CA ILE A 85 6.01 -15.94 -0.02
C ILE A 85 5.49 -15.88 -1.47
N PRO A 86 5.51 -14.71 -2.14
CA PRO A 86 4.91 -14.53 -3.46
C PRO A 86 5.74 -15.19 -4.55
N SER A 87 5.16 -15.36 -5.75
CA SER A 87 5.95 -15.80 -6.91
C SER A 87 7.03 -14.76 -7.25
N LEU A 88 8.20 -15.21 -7.73
CA LEU A 88 9.29 -14.32 -8.12
C LEU A 88 9.04 -13.73 -9.52
N HIS A 89 8.04 -12.85 -9.61
CA HIS A 89 7.72 -12.06 -10.80
C HIS A 89 8.72 -10.90 -10.99
N SER A 90 8.81 -10.32 -12.20
CA SER A 90 9.78 -9.26 -12.53
C SER A 90 9.74 -8.05 -11.59
N GLN A 91 8.56 -7.67 -11.10
CA GLN A 91 8.42 -6.63 -10.09
C GLN A 91 9.03 -7.02 -8.74
N ILE A 92 8.85 -8.27 -8.28
CA ILE A 92 9.51 -8.76 -7.06
C ILE A 92 11.01 -8.80 -7.27
N GLN A 93 11.48 -9.24 -8.44
CA GLN A 93 12.91 -9.24 -8.78
C GLN A 93 13.50 -7.82 -8.75
N ALA A 94 12.76 -6.80 -9.17
CA ALA A 94 13.22 -5.42 -9.18
C ALA A 94 13.41 -4.83 -7.77
N VAL A 95 12.71 -5.36 -6.75
CA VAL A 95 12.79 -4.91 -5.35
C VAL A 95 13.53 -5.89 -4.44
N THR A 96 14.06 -6.99 -4.99
CA THR A 96 14.83 -7.99 -4.25
C THR A 96 16.20 -8.15 -4.89
N ARG A 97 17.23 -8.41 -4.09
CA ARG A 97 18.58 -8.53 -4.64
C ARG A 97 18.74 -9.80 -5.47
N PRO A 98 19.54 -9.77 -6.55
CA PRO A 98 19.82 -10.95 -7.36
C PRO A 98 20.29 -12.18 -6.57
N GLU A 99 21.05 -11.98 -5.49
CA GLU A 99 21.56 -13.07 -4.64
C GLU A 99 20.45 -13.81 -3.87
N SER A 100 19.29 -13.18 -3.68
CA SER A 100 18.15 -13.76 -2.95
C SER A 100 17.18 -14.50 -3.87
N TRP A 101 17.21 -14.27 -5.18
CA TRP A 101 16.22 -14.79 -6.14
C TRP A 101 16.09 -16.32 -6.13
N ASP A 102 17.19 -17.05 -6.03
CA ASP A 102 17.15 -18.51 -6.00
C ASP A 102 16.50 -19.05 -4.73
N ASN A 103 16.68 -18.36 -3.60
CA ASN A 103 16.01 -18.74 -2.36
C ASN A 103 14.52 -18.40 -2.42
N SER A 104 14.17 -17.20 -2.90
CA SER A 104 12.77 -16.79 -3.08
C SER A 104 12.01 -17.79 -3.96
N ARG A 105 12.61 -18.25 -5.07
CA ARG A 105 12.03 -19.30 -5.95
C ARG A 105 11.73 -20.61 -5.22
N LYS A 106 12.60 -21.06 -4.31
CA LYS A 106 12.42 -22.31 -3.55
C LYS A 106 11.34 -22.22 -2.47
N LEU A 107 11.00 -21.00 -2.06
CA LEU A 107 10.09 -20.74 -0.97
C LEU A 107 8.71 -20.25 -1.42
N VAL A 108 8.50 -20.01 -2.72
CA VAL A 108 7.20 -19.60 -3.28
C VAL A 108 6.05 -20.43 -2.71
N GLY A 109 5.03 -19.73 -2.24
CA GLY A 109 3.80 -20.30 -1.70
C GLY A 109 3.89 -20.82 -0.27
N LYS A 110 5.07 -20.79 0.36
CA LYS A 110 5.27 -21.19 1.76
C LYS A 110 5.15 -19.98 2.68
N SER A 111 4.93 -20.24 3.96
CA SER A 111 5.08 -19.23 5.01
C SER A 111 6.56 -18.92 5.25
N PRO A 112 6.91 -17.70 5.72
CA PRO A 112 8.20 -17.43 6.31
C PRO A 112 8.49 -18.34 7.50
N ASP A 113 9.75 -18.33 7.95
CA ASP A 113 10.20 -19.09 9.12
C ASP A 113 9.25 -18.90 10.33
N PRO A 114 8.70 -19.99 10.92
CA PRO A 114 7.76 -19.87 12.03
C PRO A 114 8.32 -19.17 13.28
N GLU A 115 9.62 -19.29 13.53
CA GLU A 115 10.28 -18.58 14.64
C GLU A 115 10.33 -17.08 14.34
N LEU A 116 10.61 -16.69 13.09
CA LEU A 116 10.53 -15.29 12.67
C LEU A 116 9.11 -14.74 12.87
N ILE A 117 8.09 -15.45 12.39
CA ILE A 117 6.68 -15.04 12.54
C ILE A 117 6.33 -14.87 14.02
N SER A 118 6.69 -15.84 14.86
CA SER A 118 6.42 -15.77 16.31
C SER A 118 7.07 -14.57 16.98
N LYS A 119 8.31 -14.23 16.61
CA LYS A 119 9.02 -13.08 17.17
C LYS A 119 8.47 -11.75 16.64
N ALA A 120 8.18 -11.66 15.35
CA ALA A 120 7.56 -10.48 14.74
C ALA A 120 6.17 -10.20 15.34
N ASP A 121 5.34 -11.23 15.57
CA ASP A 121 4.05 -11.05 16.23
C ASP A 121 4.20 -10.58 17.69
N LYS A 122 5.23 -11.04 18.42
CA LYS A 122 5.52 -10.52 19.78
C LYS A 122 5.90 -9.05 19.74
N GLU A 123 6.75 -8.64 18.80
CA GLU A 123 7.14 -7.24 18.60
C GLU A 123 5.94 -6.36 18.20
N ALA A 124 5.12 -6.82 17.26
CA ALA A 124 3.91 -6.12 16.85
C ALA A 124 2.88 -6.00 17.99
N ASN A 125 2.75 -7.03 18.84
CA ASN A 125 1.86 -6.97 20.01
C ASN A 125 2.40 -6.05 21.11
N GLU A 126 3.72 -5.91 21.24
CA GLU A 126 4.31 -4.90 22.14
C GLU A 126 4.04 -3.48 21.63
N LEU A 127 4.11 -3.25 20.32
CA LEU A 127 3.69 -1.99 19.71
C LEU A 127 2.22 -1.67 20.04
N VAL A 128 1.32 -2.65 19.90
CA VAL A 128 -0.11 -2.50 20.28
C VAL A 128 -0.23 -2.10 21.75
N ARG A 129 0.44 -2.82 22.66
CA ARG A 129 0.40 -2.55 24.11
C ARG A 129 0.85 -1.13 24.43
N VAL A 130 1.91 -0.64 23.79
CA VAL A 130 2.42 0.72 24.01
C VAL A 130 1.47 1.77 23.44
N LEU A 131 0.92 1.57 22.24
CA LEU A 131 -0.06 2.48 21.66
C LEU A 131 -1.31 2.61 22.55
N GLU A 132 -1.84 1.49 23.05
CA GLU A 132 -2.97 1.48 23.97
C GLU A 132 -2.64 2.17 25.31
N ALA A 133 -1.42 1.98 25.83
CA ALA A 133 -0.95 2.65 27.03
C ALA A 133 -0.79 4.18 26.84
N GLU A 134 -0.56 4.63 25.61
CA GLU A 134 -0.55 6.04 25.21
C GLU A 134 -1.97 6.58 24.92
N GLY A 135 -3.01 5.78 25.15
CA GLY A 135 -4.42 6.17 25.00
C GLY A 135 -4.94 6.12 23.56
N ILE A 136 -4.21 5.48 22.65
CA ILE A 136 -4.58 5.37 21.24
C ILE A 136 -5.45 4.13 21.04
N THR A 137 -6.54 4.27 20.29
CA THR A 137 -7.38 3.14 19.89
C THR A 137 -6.64 2.31 18.84
N VAL A 138 -6.47 1.02 19.08
CA VAL A 138 -5.80 0.12 18.14
C VAL A 138 -6.80 -0.85 17.52
N LYS A 139 -6.78 -0.94 16.19
CA LYS A 139 -7.48 -1.98 15.40
C LYS A 139 -6.47 -2.91 14.75
N ARG A 140 -6.91 -4.13 14.42
CA ARG A 140 -6.09 -5.15 13.75
C ARG A 140 -6.89 -5.73 12.58
N PRO A 141 -6.25 -6.09 11.44
CA PRO A 141 -6.91 -6.89 10.42
C PRO A 141 -7.41 -8.21 10.99
N GLU A 142 -8.36 -8.83 10.29
CA GLU A 142 -8.73 -10.22 10.53
C GLU A 142 -7.53 -11.13 10.30
N GLU A 143 -7.47 -12.25 11.00
CA GLU A 143 -6.47 -13.28 10.73
C GLU A 143 -6.78 -13.92 9.38
N PHE A 144 -5.80 -13.91 8.48
CA PHE A 144 -5.96 -14.40 7.13
C PHE A 144 -4.74 -15.20 6.70
N ALA A 145 -4.91 -16.51 6.51
CA ALA A 145 -3.84 -17.44 6.17
C ALA A 145 -3.59 -17.47 4.64
N TRP A 146 -2.84 -16.49 4.13
CA TRP A 146 -2.49 -16.45 2.70
C TRP A 146 -1.64 -17.65 2.27
N ASP A 147 -0.83 -18.17 3.17
CA ASP A 147 -0.02 -19.37 3.00
C ASP A 147 -0.87 -20.63 2.78
N GLU A 148 -2.06 -20.69 3.38
CA GLU A 148 -2.99 -21.82 3.24
C GLU A 148 -4.06 -21.63 2.14
N MET A 149 -4.29 -20.41 1.68
CA MET A 149 -5.34 -20.08 0.70
C MET A 149 -5.17 -20.74 -0.67
N GLY A 150 -3.94 -21.06 -1.07
CA GLY A 150 -3.61 -21.48 -2.44
C GLY A 150 -3.42 -20.29 -3.39
N THR A 151 -3.83 -20.44 -4.64
CA THR A 151 -3.76 -19.40 -5.68
C THR A 151 -5.15 -18.92 -6.10
N PHE A 152 -5.22 -17.71 -6.62
CA PHE A 152 -6.35 -17.16 -7.34
C PHE A 152 -5.96 -16.88 -8.80
N ARG A 153 -6.96 -16.79 -9.68
CA ARG A 153 -6.76 -16.59 -11.11
C ARG A 153 -7.59 -15.43 -11.64
N THR A 154 -6.93 -14.54 -12.38
CA THR A 154 -7.54 -13.49 -13.19
C THR A 154 -7.53 -13.92 -14.67
N PRO A 155 -8.11 -13.15 -15.60
CA PRO A 155 -7.93 -13.42 -17.03
C PRO A 155 -6.47 -13.40 -17.51
N TYR A 156 -5.55 -12.76 -16.77
CA TYR A 156 -4.19 -12.49 -17.23
C TYR A 156 -3.09 -13.20 -16.43
N PHE A 157 -3.35 -13.59 -15.18
CA PHE A 157 -2.36 -14.26 -14.35
C PHE A 157 -2.99 -15.15 -13.28
N GLU A 158 -2.18 -16.02 -12.70
CA GLU A 158 -2.48 -16.81 -11.52
C GLU A 158 -1.42 -16.53 -10.46
N GLU A 159 -1.84 -16.29 -9.22
CA GLU A 159 -0.94 -15.89 -8.12
C GLU A 159 -1.57 -16.23 -6.75
N GLY A 160 -0.77 -16.29 -5.69
CA GLY A 160 -1.24 -16.40 -4.30
C GLY A 160 -1.41 -15.03 -3.62
N GLY A 161 -1.78 -15.05 -2.33
CA GLY A 161 -1.71 -13.85 -1.49
C GLY A 161 -0.29 -13.45 -1.11
N TYR A 162 -0.15 -12.38 -0.31
CA TYR A 162 1.15 -11.93 0.19
C TYR A 162 1.18 -11.80 1.71
N LYS A 163 0.80 -10.64 2.29
CA LYS A 163 1.07 -10.33 3.70
C LYS A 163 -0.06 -9.57 4.38
N ASN A 164 -0.10 -9.64 5.71
CA ASN A 164 -0.98 -8.87 6.59
C ASN A 164 -0.23 -7.82 7.43
N THR A 165 1.08 -7.67 7.17
CA THR A 165 2.00 -6.94 8.06
C THR A 165 1.93 -5.44 7.88
N CYS A 166 1.72 -4.96 6.66
CA CYS A 166 1.89 -3.55 6.31
C CYS A 166 0.59 -2.93 5.77
N PRO A 167 -0.36 -2.54 6.63
CA PRO A 167 -1.60 -1.87 6.19
C PRO A 167 -1.33 -0.57 5.43
N ARG A 168 -0.21 0.12 5.73
CA ARG A 168 0.20 1.38 5.10
C ARG A 168 0.32 1.28 3.58
N ASP A 169 0.73 0.11 3.10
CA ASP A 169 1.02 -0.10 1.69
C ASP A 169 -0.25 -0.06 0.83
N GLY A 170 -1.39 -0.52 1.37
CA GLY A 170 -2.66 -0.58 0.63
C GLY A 170 -3.66 0.49 1.03
N ILE A 171 -3.65 0.92 2.30
CA ILE A 171 -4.70 1.78 2.88
C ILE A 171 -4.15 3.19 3.07
N LEU A 172 -4.69 4.14 2.30
CA LEU A 172 -4.39 5.57 2.42
C LEU A 172 -5.55 6.30 3.10
N VAL A 173 -5.27 7.15 4.09
CA VAL A 173 -6.26 8.02 4.73
C VAL A 173 -5.98 9.49 4.40
N ILE A 174 -6.97 10.19 3.83
CA ILE A 174 -6.88 11.62 3.50
C ILE A 174 -8.15 12.31 4.00
N GLY A 175 -8.03 13.07 5.08
CA GLY A 175 -9.19 13.63 5.77
C GLY A 175 -10.10 12.52 6.27
N ASP A 176 -11.37 12.57 5.91
CA ASP A 176 -12.40 11.59 6.26
C ASP A 176 -12.54 10.43 5.26
N GLU A 177 -11.65 10.35 4.28
CA GLU A 177 -11.66 9.33 3.23
C GLU A 177 -10.59 8.26 3.46
N ILE A 178 -11.02 6.99 3.37
CA ILE A 178 -10.14 5.84 3.19
C ILE A 178 -10.10 5.47 1.70
N ILE A 179 -8.89 5.35 1.14
CA ILE A 179 -8.64 4.96 -0.24
C ILE A 179 -7.93 3.60 -0.28
N GLU A 180 -8.53 2.62 -0.97
CA GLU A 180 -7.83 1.38 -1.39
C GLU A 180 -6.91 1.72 -2.57
N ALA A 181 -5.61 1.57 -2.39
CA ALA A 181 -4.59 1.82 -3.41
C ALA A 181 -4.66 0.83 -4.60
N ALA A 182 -4.29 1.32 -5.78
CA ALA A 182 -4.22 0.53 -7.01
C ALA A 182 -2.87 -0.21 -7.11
N MET A 183 -2.64 -1.17 -6.23
CA MET A 183 -1.37 -1.90 -6.10
C MET A 183 -0.94 -2.54 -7.43
N GLY A 184 0.35 -2.45 -7.79
CA GLY A 184 0.88 -3.03 -9.03
C GLY A 184 1.37 -4.49 -8.92
N MET A 185 1.48 -5.01 -7.69
CA MET A 185 2.01 -6.35 -7.42
C MET A 185 0.91 -7.40 -7.40
N ARG A 186 1.02 -8.41 -8.27
CA ARG A 186 0.04 -9.49 -8.45
C ARG A 186 -0.39 -10.13 -7.14
N ALA A 187 0.55 -10.46 -6.26
CA ALA A 187 0.26 -11.11 -4.98
C ALA A 187 -0.52 -10.23 -3.98
N ARG A 188 -0.62 -8.93 -4.24
CA ARG A 188 -1.29 -7.94 -3.39
C ARG A 188 -2.69 -7.56 -3.87
N LEU A 189 -3.16 -8.14 -4.99
CA LEU A 189 -4.47 -7.80 -5.57
C LEU A 189 -5.61 -7.87 -4.56
N PHE A 190 -5.54 -8.84 -3.64
CA PHE A 190 -6.57 -9.08 -2.64
C PHE A 190 -6.17 -8.69 -1.21
N GLU A 191 -5.06 -7.98 -1.02
CA GLU A 191 -4.52 -7.66 0.31
C GLU A 191 -5.46 -6.81 1.19
N PHE A 192 -6.50 -6.21 0.61
CA PHE A 192 -7.58 -5.53 1.32
C PHE A 192 -8.56 -6.46 2.07
N HIS A 193 -8.61 -7.75 1.73
CA HIS A 193 -9.60 -8.69 2.28
C HIS A 193 -9.60 -8.78 3.82
N PRO A 194 -8.43 -8.93 4.48
CA PRO A 194 -8.33 -8.96 5.94
C PRO A 194 -8.83 -7.68 6.63
N TYR A 195 -8.93 -6.56 5.89
CA TYR A 195 -9.37 -5.27 6.42
C TYR A 195 -10.84 -4.99 6.14
N ARG A 196 -11.53 -5.79 5.32
CA ARG A 196 -12.89 -5.51 4.84
C ARG A 196 -13.87 -5.24 5.96
N LYS A 197 -13.83 -6.01 7.05
CA LYS A 197 -14.72 -5.80 8.19
C LYS A 197 -14.53 -4.41 8.81
N LEU A 198 -13.27 -4.02 9.08
CA LEU A 198 -12.93 -2.70 9.61
C LEU A 198 -13.37 -1.57 8.67
N LEU A 199 -13.06 -1.69 7.37
CA LEU A 199 -13.40 -0.67 6.38
C LEU A 199 -14.92 -0.48 6.25
N ASN A 200 -15.69 -1.58 6.29
CA ASN A 200 -17.15 -1.50 6.32
C ASN A 200 -17.66 -0.84 7.61
N ASP A 201 -17.04 -1.12 8.75
CA ASP A 201 -17.43 -0.51 10.02
C ASP A 201 -17.16 1.01 10.03
N TYR A 202 -16.05 1.47 9.46
CA TYR A 202 -15.80 2.91 9.29
C TYR A 202 -16.78 3.57 8.34
N PHE A 203 -17.07 2.93 7.20
CA PHE A 203 -18.06 3.41 6.25
C PHE A 203 -19.45 3.58 6.89
N ARG A 204 -19.91 2.59 7.67
CA ARG A 204 -21.18 2.67 8.41
C ARG A 204 -21.22 3.80 9.44
N GLN A 205 -20.06 4.22 9.93
CA GLN A 205 -19.90 5.32 10.89
C GLN A 205 -19.67 6.68 10.20
N GLY A 206 -19.79 6.76 8.87
CA GLY A 206 -19.78 8.01 8.11
C GLY A 206 -18.50 8.32 7.35
N ALA A 207 -17.49 7.44 7.37
CA ALA A 207 -16.28 7.63 6.58
C ALA A 207 -16.55 7.51 5.08
N THR A 208 -15.89 8.34 4.27
CA THR A 208 -15.86 8.14 2.82
C THR A 208 -14.96 6.94 2.51
N TRP A 209 -15.42 6.03 1.67
CA TRP A 209 -14.63 4.87 1.24
C TRP A 209 -14.53 4.81 -0.27
N THR A 210 -13.30 4.91 -0.78
CA THR A 210 -12.97 4.89 -2.20
C THR A 210 -12.06 3.70 -2.49
N ALA A 211 -12.28 3.05 -3.64
CA ALA A 211 -11.32 2.13 -4.21
C ALA A 211 -10.76 2.71 -5.51
N ALA A 212 -9.44 2.86 -5.60
CA ALA A 212 -8.80 3.23 -6.84
C ALA A 212 -9.04 2.16 -7.93
N PRO A 213 -9.00 2.53 -9.22
CA PRO A 213 -9.20 1.58 -10.32
C PRO A 213 -8.25 0.39 -10.19
N ARG A 214 -8.80 -0.82 -10.05
CA ARG A 214 -7.98 -2.03 -9.92
C ARG A 214 -7.27 -2.32 -11.24
N PRO A 215 -5.93 -2.39 -11.28
CA PRO A 215 -5.20 -2.72 -12.50
C PRO A 215 -5.49 -4.16 -12.91
N THR A 216 -5.45 -4.44 -14.21
CA THR A 216 -5.48 -5.81 -14.72
C THR A 216 -4.19 -6.55 -14.44
N MET A 217 -3.09 -5.81 -14.26
CA MET A 217 -1.72 -6.33 -14.08
C MET A 217 -1.31 -7.25 -15.25
N HIS A 218 -1.76 -6.90 -16.46
CA HIS A 218 -1.30 -7.53 -17.69
C HIS A 218 0.23 -7.38 -17.82
N ASP A 219 0.87 -8.27 -18.59
CA ASP A 219 2.33 -8.26 -18.75
C ASP A 219 2.87 -6.91 -19.26
N ASP A 220 2.05 -6.12 -19.96
CA ASP A 220 2.43 -4.79 -20.44
C ASP A 220 2.59 -3.75 -19.32
N LEU A 221 2.13 -4.02 -18.09
CA LEU A 221 2.42 -3.20 -16.91
C LEU A 221 3.89 -3.27 -16.50
N TYR A 222 4.60 -4.32 -16.90
CA TYR A 222 5.98 -4.57 -16.49
C TYR A 222 6.93 -4.46 -17.67
N ARG A 223 7.99 -3.67 -17.52
CA ARG A 223 9.03 -3.47 -18.53
C ARG A 223 9.80 -4.76 -18.77
N LYS A 224 9.70 -5.28 -19.98
CA LYS A 224 10.41 -6.50 -20.42
C LYS A 224 11.91 -6.27 -20.59
N ASP A 225 12.31 -5.04 -20.84
CA ASP A 225 13.67 -4.57 -21.04
C ASP A 225 14.31 -4.00 -19.76
N PHE A 226 13.65 -4.13 -18.59
CA PHE A 226 14.20 -3.62 -17.35
C PHE A 226 15.48 -4.40 -16.96
N PRO A 227 16.60 -3.70 -16.71
CA PRO A 227 17.90 -4.32 -16.46
C PRO A 227 18.00 -4.86 -15.02
N LEU A 228 17.30 -5.97 -14.72
CA LEU A 228 17.15 -6.49 -13.35
C LEU A 228 18.47 -6.77 -12.61
N ASP A 229 19.56 -7.06 -13.32
CA ASP A 229 20.88 -7.41 -12.79
C ASP A 229 21.99 -6.40 -13.14
N ASP A 230 21.65 -5.25 -13.73
CA ASP A 230 22.61 -4.22 -14.16
C ASP A 230 22.28 -2.88 -13.50
N PHE A 231 22.98 -2.64 -12.39
CA PHE A 231 22.78 -1.48 -11.51
C PHE A 231 23.02 -0.14 -12.24
N ASP A 232 24.03 -0.06 -13.09
CA ASP A 232 24.37 1.18 -13.78
C ASP A 232 23.25 1.58 -14.75
N LYS A 233 22.71 0.61 -15.50
CA LYS A 233 21.54 0.85 -16.35
C LYS A 233 20.29 1.17 -15.55
N GLN A 234 20.07 0.51 -14.41
CA GLN A 234 18.97 0.87 -13.49
C GLN A 234 19.10 2.33 -13.04
N MET A 235 20.31 2.78 -12.72
CA MET A 235 20.58 4.15 -12.30
C MET A 235 20.35 5.18 -13.43
N GLU A 236 20.69 4.85 -14.68
CA GLU A 236 20.36 5.68 -15.85
C GLU A 236 18.83 5.81 -16.01
N MET A 237 18.11 4.69 -15.94
CA MET A 237 16.65 4.69 -16.01
C MET A 237 16.00 5.46 -14.85
N LEU A 238 16.53 5.30 -13.64
CA LEU A 238 16.03 5.98 -12.44
C LEU A 238 16.13 7.50 -12.57
N LYS A 239 17.20 8.05 -13.15
CA LYS A 239 17.33 9.51 -13.39
C LYS A 239 16.22 10.06 -14.29
N GLU A 240 15.65 9.22 -15.14
CA GLU A 240 14.49 9.54 -15.99
C GLU A 240 13.13 9.24 -15.32
N GLY A 241 13.14 8.71 -14.09
CA GLY A 241 11.94 8.26 -13.38
C GLY A 241 11.35 6.98 -13.98
N LYS A 242 12.19 6.13 -14.60
CA LYS A 242 11.76 4.85 -15.18
C LYS A 242 12.11 3.71 -14.23
N PHE A 243 11.07 2.98 -13.81
CA PHE A 243 11.17 1.79 -12.98
C PHE A 243 10.66 0.55 -13.75
N ILE A 244 10.52 -0.59 -13.06
CA ILE A 244 9.94 -1.81 -13.64
C ILE A 244 8.53 -1.60 -14.19
N LEU A 245 7.79 -0.63 -13.66
CA LEU A 245 6.44 -0.32 -14.12
C LEU A 245 6.46 0.53 -15.40
N THR A 246 5.57 0.20 -16.32
CA THR A 246 5.22 1.05 -17.47
C THR A 246 4.07 2.00 -17.08
N GLU A 247 3.58 2.77 -18.04
CA GLU A 247 2.39 3.62 -17.89
C GLU A 247 1.17 2.99 -18.59
N SER A 248 1.13 1.67 -18.77
CA SER A 248 0.01 0.98 -19.44
C SER A 248 -1.29 1.03 -18.62
N GLU A 249 -1.17 1.05 -17.30
CA GLU A 249 -2.26 1.21 -16.33
C GLU A 249 -1.81 2.13 -15.20
N MET A 250 -2.75 2.78 -14.50
CA MET A 250 -2.43 3.55 -13.29
C MET A 250 -2.20 2.59 -12.12
N VAL A 251 -1.07 2.71 -11.43
CA VAL A 251 -0.79 1.95 -10.21
C VAL A 251 -0.05 2.77 -9.18
N PHE A 252 -0.35 2.54 -7.91
CA PHE A 252 0.37 3.10 -6.78
C PHE A 252 0.19 2.25 -5.53
N ASP A 253 1.21 2.23 -4.68
CA ASP A 253 1.12 1.79 -3.30
C ASP A 253 0.90 3.02 -2.40
N ALA A 254 0.05 2.91 -1.39
CA ALA A 254 -0.24 4.00 -0.46
C ALA A 254 0.99 4.43 0.37
N ALA A 255 1.95 3.53 0.59
CA ALA A 255 3.20 3.83 1.30
C ALA A 255 4.19 4.70 0.48
N ASP A 256 3.92 4.93 -0.82
CA ASP A 256 4.63 5.95 -1.61
C ASP A 256 4.09 7.37 -1.36
N VAL A 257 2.97 7.51 -0.62
CA VAL A 257 2.26 8.76 -0.36
C VAL A 257 2.55 9.24 1.06
N ILE A 258 3.15 10.43 1.20
CA ILE A 258 3.40 11.09 2.49
C ILE A 258 2.60 12.41 2.56
N ARG A 259 1.91 12.63 3.67
CA ARG A 259 0.90 13.69 3.78
C ARG A 259 1.40 14.89 4.60
N PHE A 260 1.21 16.07 4.04
CA PHE A 260 1.56 17.36 4.63
C PHE A 260 0.34 18.29 4.60
N GLY A 261 -0.82 17.82 5.09
CA GLY A 261 -2.05 18.59 5.05
C GLY A 261 -2.56 18.75 3.62
N ARG A 262 -2.57 19.98 3.10
CA ARG A 262 -2.98 20.26 1.71
C ARG A 262 -2.01 19.72 0.67
N ASP A 263 -0.74 19.56 1.01
CA ASP A 263 0.27 19.06 0.09
C ASP A 263 0.50 17.56 0.34
N ILE A 264 0.48 16.79 -0.74
CA ILE A 264 0.63 15.34 -0.72
C ILE A 264 1.79 14.99 -1.65
N PHE A 265 2.81 14.34 -1.11
CA PHE A 265 3.99 13.94 -1.87
C PHE A 265 3.91 12.46 -2.21
N VAL A 266 4.02 12.13 -3.49
CA VAL A 266 3.91 10.77 -4.02
C VAL A 266 5.20 10.41 -4.71
N THR A 267 5.83 9.33 -4.29
CA THR A 267 7.13 8.92 -4.85
C THR A 267 6.95 8.00 -6.04
N LEU A 268 7.69 8.25 -7.12
CA LEU A 268 7.85 7.29 -8.22
C LEU A 268 8.82 6.17 -7.81
N THR A 269 8.37 4.92 -7.91
CA THR A 269 9.08 3.73 -7.44
C THR A 269 8.77 2.51 -8.30
N HIS A 270 9.23 1.33 -7.89
CA HIS A 270 8.81 0.06 -8.48
C HIS A 270 7.34 -0.31 -8.21
N THR A 271 6.64 0.44 -7.36
CA THR A 271 5.23 0.21 -6.98
C THR A 271 4.29 1.32 -7.43
N THR A 272 4.82 2.51 -7.72
CA THR A 272 4.02 3.68 -8.10
C THR A 272 4.53 4.32 -9.39
N ASN A 273 3.64 4.48 -10.37
CA ASN A 273 3.92 5.11 -11.66
C ASN A 273 3.25 6.48 -11.81
N ARG A 274 3.52 7.18 -12.91
CA ARG A 274 3.00 8.54 -13.14
C ARG A 274 1.49 8.55 -13.30
N GLY A 275 0.93 7.49 -13.90
CA GLY A 275 -0.52 7.26 -13.96
C GLY A 275 -1.16 7.23 -12.57
N GLY A 276 -0.54 6.58 -11.59
CA GLY A 276 -0.98 6.56 -10.19
C GLY A 276 -0.95 7.95 -9.54
N VAL A 277 0.15 8.69 -9.72
CA VAL A 277 0.26 10.09 -9.25
C VAL A 277 -0.85 10.97 -9.85
N GLU A 278 -1.09 10.85 -11.15
CA GLU A 278 -2.09 11.65 -11.85
C GLU A 278 -3.52 11.28 -11.43
N TRP A 279 -3.79 10.01 -11.12
CA TRP A 279 -5.06 9.61 -10.54
C TRP A 279 -5.30 10.27 -9.19
N LEU A 280 -4.32 10.22 -8.28
CA LEU A 280 -4.38 10.90 -6.98
C LEU A 280 -4.61 12.40 -7.16
N ARG A 281 -3.88 13.04 -8.08
CA ARG A 281 -4.03 14.48 -8.38
C ARG A 281 -5.44 14.83 -8.83
N ARG A 282 -6.04 14.05 -9.73
CA ARG A 282 -7.40 14.28 -10.23
C ARG A 282 -8.48 13.98 -9.19
N HIS A 283 -8.26 12.96 -8.36
CA HIS A 283 -9.20 12.56 -7.31
C HIS A 283 -9.23 13.55 -6.14
N LEU A 284 -8.05 14.00 -5.68
CA LEU A 284 -7.90 14.85 -4.51
C LEU A 284 -7.94 16.35 -4.82
N GLY A 285 -7.59 16.76 -6.04
CA GLY A 285 -7.59 18.16 -6.47
C GLY A 285 -8.91 18.91 -6.22
N PRO A 286 -10.08 18.37 -6.61
CA PRO A 286 -11.38 18.97 -6.32
C PRO A 286 -11.69 19.12 -4.82
N LYS A 287 -10.99 18.37 -3.95
CA LYS A 287 -11.11 18.44 -2.49
C LYS A 287 -10.14 19.44 -1.85
N GLY A 288 -9.34 20.14 -2.66
CA GLY A 288 -8.44 21.20 -2.20
C GLY A 288 -7.06 20.71 -1.75
N TYR A 289 -6.65 19.51 -2.19
CA TYR A 289 -5.29 19.00 -2.03
C TYR A 289 -4.46 19.23 -3.29
N ARG A 290 -3.15 19.28 -3.12
CA ARG A 290 -2.14 19.38 -4.18
C ARG A 290 -1.25 18.15 -4.11
N VAL A 291 -1.04 17.52 -5.26
CA VAL A 291 -0.28 16.27 -5.36
C VAL A 291 1.00 16.52 -6.14
N HIS A 292 2.12 16.30 -5.48
CA HIS A 292 3.48 16.49 -5.96
C HIS A 292 4.16 15.15 -6.16
N SER A 293 4.86 14.95 -7.27
CA SER A 293 5.69 13.76 -7.45
C SER A 293 7.10 13.96 -6.90
N LEU A 294 7.65 12.94 -6.24
CA LEU A 294 9.04 12.88 -5.83
C LEU A 294 9.79 11.78 -6.59
N LEU A 295 11.08 12.01 -6.81
CA LEU A 295 12.03 11.01 -7.25
C LEU A 295 13.27 11.11 -6.36
N PHE A 296 13.75 10.00 -5.84
CA PHE A 296 14.99 9.95 -5.06
C PHE A 296 15.93 8.86 -5.56
N PHE A 297 17.20 8.99 -5.19
CA PHE A 297 18.22 8.00 -5.47
C PHE A 297 17.94 6.67 -4.74
N GLY A 298 18.04 5.56 -5.45
CA GLY A 298 17.95 4.20 -4.92
C GLY A 298 17.32 3.23 -5.91
N THR A 299 18.09 2.26 -6.40
CA THR A 299 17.60 1.33 -7.44
C THR A 299 16.61 0.29 -6.95
N GLN A 300 16.48 0.12 -5.63
CA GLN A 300 15.53 -0.80 -5.00
C GLN A 300 14.38 -0.04 -4.34
N ASN A 301 14.08 1.17 -4.83
CA ASN A 301 13.07 2.02 -4.21
C ASN A 301 11.69 1.33 -4.26
N CYS A 302 11.22 0.99 -3.07
CA CYS A 302 9.86 0.61 -2.74
C CYS A 302 9.49 1.50 -1.56
N HIS A 303 8.41 2.28 -1.72
CA HIS A 303 7.86 3.18 -0.70
C HIS A 303 8.74 4.38 -0.33
N ALA A 304 8.09 5.39 0.25
CA ALA A 304 8.68 6.69 0.56
C ALA A 304 9.13 6.79 2.02
N ASP A 305 8.45 6.06 2.91
CA ASP A 305 8.51 6.18 4.37
C ASP A 305 9.77 5.57 5.03
N ALA A 306 10.72 5.08 4.24
CA ALA A 306 12.10 4.80 4.66
C ALA A 306 13.12 5.73 3.97
N THR A 307 12.65 6.82 3.39
CA THR A 307 13.46 7.85 2.72
C THR A 307 13.20 9.24 3.28
N LEU A 308 11.94 9.61 3.49
CA LEU A 308 11.56 10.88 4.10
C LEU A 308 10.44 10.70 5.12
N MET A 309 10.52 11.41 6.24
CA MET A 309 9.50 11.39 7.29
C MET A 309 9.32 12.79 7.89
N PRO A 310 8.15 13.44 7.70
CA PRO A 310 7.88 14.70 8.38
C PRO A 310 7.47 14.44 9.83
N LEU A 311 8.11 15.14 10.76
CA LEU A 311 7.91 14.91 12.20
C LEU A 311 7.00 15.95 12.85
N ARG A 312 6.95 17.16 12.28
CA ARG A 312 6.07 18.27 12.67
C ARG A 312 6.11 19.36 11.59
N PRO A 313 5.25 20.38 11.63
CA PRO A 313 5.33 21.50 10.70
C PRO A 313 6.72 22.14 10.71
N GLY A 314 7.38 22.17 9.55
CA GLY A 314 8.71 22.77 9.39
C GLY A 314 9.88 21.85 9.76
N LEU A 315 9.67 20.56 10.03
CA LEU A 315 10.76 19.60 10.27
C LEU A 315 10.57 18.30 9.48
N LEU A 316 11.48 18.07 8.55
CA LEU A 316 11.57 16.87 7.72
C LEU A 316 12.87 16.14 8.04
N ILE A 317 12.80 14.84 8.27
CA ILE A 317 14.00 14.00 8.32
C ILE A 317 14.11 13.18 7.03
N VAL A 318 15.33 12.94 6.58
CA VAL A 318 15.62 12.21 5.33
C VAL A 318 16.78 11.23 5.50
N ALA A 319 16.76 10.16 4.72
CA ALA A 319 17.85 9.20 4.62
C ALA A 319 19.05 9.82 3.88
N GLY A 320 20.23 9.86 4.52
CA GLY A 320 21.41 10.58 4.00
C GLY A 320 21.98 10.05 2.67
N GLU A 321 21.81 8.76 2.37
CA GLU A 321 22.25 8.14 1.10
C GLU A 321 21.14 8.06 0.04
N ARG A 322 20.03 8.80 0.22
CA ARG A 322 18.91 8.87 -0.71
C ARG A 322 18.56 10.32 -1.02
N PRO A 323 19.44 11.06 -1.72
CA PRO A 323 19.10 12.43 -2.14
C PRO A 323 17.83 12.43 -2.98
N CYS A 324 16.98 13.44 -2.75
CA CYS A 324 15.92 13.78 -3.68
C CYS A 324 16.56 14.27 -4.98
N LEU A 325 16.11 13.71 -6.10
CA LEU A 325 16.59 14.03 -7.43
C LEU A 325 15.64 14.99 -8.15
N LYS A 326 14.33 14.83 -7.92
CA LYS A 326 13.30 15.65 -8.55
C LYS A 326 12.08 15.84 -7.67
N VAL A 327 11.47 17.02 -7.79
CA VAL A 327 10.12 17.34 -7.37
C VAL A 327 9.33 17.78 -8.62
N ASP A 328 8.18 17.16 -8.89
CA ASP A 328 7.35 17.44 -10.07
C ASP A 328 8.14 17.43 -11.40
N ASP A 329 8.99 16.41 -11.55
CA ASP A 329 9.94 16.23 -12.65
C ASP A 329 11.00 17.34 -12.84
N GLN A 330 10.96 18.37 -12.01
CA GLN A 330 12.00 19.40 -11.98
C GLN A 330 13.20 18.87 -11.21
N PRO A 331 14.45 19.14 -11.67
CA PRO A 331 15.67 18.71 -11.00
C PRO A 331 15.96 19.56 -9.75
N ILE A 332 15.04 19.50 -8.80
CA ILE A 332 15.08 20.15 -7.49
C ILE A 332 15.11 19.04 -6.46
N GLY A 333 16.07 19.09 -5.54
CA GLY A 333 16.22 18.13 -4.46
C GLY A 333 15.52 18.56 -3.18
N TRP A 334 16.18 18.31 -2.05
CA TRP A 334 15.66 18.64 -0.73
C TRP A 334 15.54 20.15 -0.47
N GLU A 335 16.28 20.97 -1.23
CA GLU A 335 16.21 22.43 -1.21
C GLU A 335 14.79 22.95 -1.48
N TYR A 336 13.94 22.17 -2.17
CA TYR A 336 12.53 22.47 -2.34
C TYR A 336 11.83 22.79 -1.00
N PHE A 337 12.12 22.00 0.03
CA PHE A 337 11.55 22.14 1.38
C PHE A 337 12.27 23.24 2.16
N GLU A 338 13.60 23.32 2.04
CA GLU A 338 14.43 24.31 2.75
C GLU A 338 14.07 25.74 2.36
N GLU A 339 13.91 26.01 1.06
CA GLU A 339 13.48 27.31 0.53
C GLU A 339 12.08 27.72 1.00
N ARG A 340 11.29 26.75 1.47
CA ARG A 340 9.93 26.91 2.01
C ARG A 340 9.89 26.88 3.54
N GLY A 341 11.05 27.03 4.18
CA GLY A 341 11.17 27.19 5.63
C GLY A 341 11.13 25.90 6.43
N TRP A 342 11.29 24.74 5.79
CA TRP A 342 11.44 23.46 6.48
C TRP A 342 12.90 23.19 6.81
N GLU A 343 13.18 22.79 8.05
CA GLU A 343 14.46 22.19 8.41
C GLU A 343 14.49 20.76 7.85
N VAL A 344 15.39 20.50 6.90
CA VAL A 344 15.64 19.14 6.38
C VAL A 344 16.87 18.55 7.05
N VAL A 345 16.69 17.40 7.70
CA VAL A 345 17.73 16.78 8.54
C VAL A 345 18.07 15.40 8.02
N GLN A 346 19.32 15.22 7.62
CA GLN A 346 19.83 13.89 7.32
C GLN A 346 20.05 13.10 8.61
N VAL A 347 19.44 11.92 8.68
CA VAL A 347 19.60 11.01 9.82
C VAL A 347 20.98 10.34 9.81
N PRO A 348 21.52 9.98 10.99
CA PRO A 348 22.74 9.19 11.08
C PRO A 348 22.55 7.79 10.47
N LEU A 349 23.66 7.11 10.20
CA LEU A 349 23.61 5.68 9.87
C LEU A 349 23.05 4.89 11.06
N PRO A 350 22.25 3.83 10.80
CA PRO A 350 21.75 2.96 11.85
C PRO A 350 22.90 2.25 12.56
N ASN A 351 22.73 1.99 13.85
CA ASN A 351 23.69 1.31 14.69
C ASN A 351 23.87 -0.18 14.31
N TYR A 352 22.86 -0.80 13.68
CA TYR A 352 22.95 -2.17 13.17
C TYR A 352 23.73 -2.30 11.85
N VAL A 353 24.33 -1.22 11.32
CA VAL A 353 25.20 -1.27 10.13
C VAL A 353 26.68 -1.23 10.53
N GLU A 354 27.44 -2.27 10.18
CA GLU A 354 28.90 -2.28 10.33
C GLU A 354 29.57 -1.44 9.24
N THR A 355 30.38 -0.45 9.65
CA THR A 355 31.34 0.24 8.78
C THR A 355 32.56 -0.64 8.53
N VAL A 356 32.71 -1.17 7.31
CA VAL A 356 33.94 -1.87 6.92
C VAL A 356 34.99 -0.83 6.54
N GLU A 357 36.12 -0.79 7.25
CA GLU A 357 37.25 0.08 6.88
C GLU A 357 37.82 -0.32 5.50
N PRO A 358 38.22 0.65 4.66
CA PRO A 358 38.72 0.36 3.32
C PRO A 358 40.12 -0.28 3.37
N ASN A 359 40.20 -1.56 3.02
CA ASN A 359 41.49 -2.18 2.70
C ASN A 359 42.09 -1.51 1.45
N LYS A 360 43.29 -0.94 1.62
CA LYS A 360 44.10 -0.29 0.58
C LYS A 360 44.67 -1.32 -0.42
N SER A 361 43.87 -1.97 -1.25
CA SER A 361 44.43 -2.77 -2.38
C SER A 361 43.47 -3.20 -3.49
N SER A 362 42.23 -2.73 -3.56
CA SER A 362 41.36 -3.03 -4.72
C SER A 362 40.79 -1.75 -5.32
N SER A 363 40.92 -1.64 -6.63
CA SER A 363 40.48 -0.54 -7.48
C SER A 363 38.97 -0.56 -7.79
N ASP A 364 38.16 -1.17 -6.93
CA ASP A 364 36.72 -1.35 -7.14
C ASP A 364 35.88 -0.43 -6.23
N ASP A 365 34.86 0.16 -6.86
CA ASP A 365 33.62 0.70 -6.29
C ASP A 365 33.69 1.99 -5.46
N GLY A 366 33.81 3.10 -6.18
CA GLY A 366 33.31 4.39 -5.71
C GLY A 366 31.78 4.37 -5.69
N VAL A 367 31.18 4.55 -4.51
CA VAL A 367 29.75 4.81 -4.22
C VAL A 367 28.87 3.58 -3.85
N ALA A 368 29.37 2.34 -3.86
CA ALA A 368 28.61 1.17 -3.40
C ALA A 368 29.39 0.21 -2.46
N ARG A 369 30.15 0.73 -1.48
CA ARG A 369 30.89 -0.15 -0.55
C ARG A 369 29.94 -0.93 0.38
N ALA A 370 30.13 -2.24 0.41
CA ALA A 370 29.35 -3.23 1.14
C ALA A 370 29.40 -3.04 2.68
N LEU A 371 28.50 -2.21 3.20
CA LEU A 371 28.16 -2.15 4.62
C LEU A 371 27.25 -3.33 5.00
N ARG A 372 27.62 -4.12 6.01
CA ARG A 372 26.85 -5.30 6.47
C ARG A 372 25.88 -4.88 7.57
N CYS A 373 24.59 -5.20 7.43
CA CYS A 373 23.67 -5.12 8.56
C CYS A 373 23.88 -6.34 9.47
N LYS A 374 24.19 -6.14 10.75
CA LYS A 374 24.09 -7.17 11.78
C LYS A 374 22.94 -6.82 12.72
N PRO A 375 22.07 -7.79 13.09
CA PRO A 375 21.09 -7.55 14.15
C PRO A 375 21.79 -7.05 15.41
N SER A 376 21.23 -6.04 16.06
CA SER A 376 21.72 -5.61 17.37
C SER A 376 21.63 -6.79 18.36
N GLY A 377 22.79 -7.25 18.85
CA GLY A 377 22.92 -8.08 20.07
C GLY A 377 22.30 -9.48 20.11
N SER A 378 21.66 -9.98 19.05
CA SER A 378 21.16 -11.36 18.97
C SER A 378 21.80 -12.04 17.76
N GLY A 379 22.58 -13.11 17.98
CA GLY A 379 23.28 -13.85 16.93
C GLY A 379 22.31 -14.56 15.97
N LEU A 380 21.60 -13.81 15.14
CA LEU A 380 20.57 -14.30 14.25
C LEU A 380 21.09 -14.33 12.81
N GLU A 381 21.64 -15.49 12.44
CA GLU A 381 21.74 -15.91 11.04
C GLU A 381 20.53 -16.77 10.71
N PHE A 382 19.44 -16.17 10.25
CA PHE A 382 18.34 -16.92 9.61
C PHE A 382 18.76 -17.34 8.18
N GLY A 383 19.87 -18.08 8.09
CA GLY A 383 20.69 -18.21 6.88
C GLY A 383 20.14 -19.05 5.74
N SER A 384 18.89 -19.52 5.76
CA SER A 384 18.32 -20.27 4.62
C SER A 384 16.79 -20.32 4.49
N HIS A 385 16.01 -19.81 5.44
CA HIS A 385 14.53 -19.95 5.46
C HIS A 385 13.77 -18.64 5.20
N LEU A 386 14.47 -17.55 4.89
CA LEU A 386 13.86 -16.25 4.63
C LEU A 386 13.71 -16.00 3.12
N CYS A 387 12.52 -15.59 2.68
CA CYS A 387 12.31 -15.07 1.33
C CYS A 387 13.08 -13.77 1.06
N VAL A 388 13.29 -13.00 2.12
CA VAL A 388 13.86 -11.64 2.11
C VAL A 388 14.92 -11.60 3.21
N SER A 389 16.18 -11.36 2.84
CA SER A 389 17.28 -11.18 3.78
C SER A 389 17.31 -9.74 4.31
N MET A 390 18.07 -9.47 5.39
CA MET A 390 18.34 -8.07 5.80
C MET A 390 18.97 -7.22 4.69
N LYS A 391 19.56 -7.84 3.66
CA LYS A 391 20.12 -7.12 2.52
C LYS A 391 19.02 -6.62 1.58
N ASP A 392 17.91 -7.35 1.50
CA ASP A 392 16.76 -7.01 0.65
C ASP A 392 15.90 -5.91 1.26
N VAL A 393 15.99 -5.69 2.57
CA VAL A 393 15.32 -4.57 3.23
C VAL A 393 16.24 -3.36 3.34
N SER A 394 15.64 -2.17 3.29
CA SER A 394 16.40 -0.93 3.41
C SER A 394 17.14 -0.87 4.74
N ARG A 395 18.44 -0.56 4.71
CA ARG A 395 19.17 -0.19 5.94
C ARG A 395 18.53 1.01 6.64
N TRP A 396 17.78 1.84 5.92
CA TRP A 396 17.11 3.02 6.45
C TRP A 396 15.79 2.71 7.16
N LEU A 397 15.41 1.44 7.37
CA LEU A 397 14.19 1.12 8.14
C LEU A 397 14.15 1.71 9.56
N HIS A 398 15.29 2.02 10.17
CA HIS A 398 15.32 2.72 11.46
C HIS A 398 14.63 4.11 11.44
N ILE A 399 14.50 4.76 10.27
CA ILE A 399 13.77 6.03 10.15
C ILE A 399 12.28 5.86 9.88
N ASN A 400 11.82 4.64 9.59
CA ASN A 400 10.41 4.30 9.36
C ASN A 400 9.65 4.28 10.71
N MET A 401 9.61 5.45 11.33
CA MET A 401 9.11 5.72 12.68
C MET A 401 7.63 6.11 12.67
N LEU A 402 6.95 6.01 13.81
CA LEU A 402 5.55 6.44 13.94
C LEU A 402 5.45 7.63 14.91
N SER A 403 5.13 8.81 14.39
CA SER A 403 4.85 9.98 15.23
C SER A 403 3.51 9.81 15.94
N LEU A 404 3.52 9.92 17.26
CA LEU A 404 2.29 9.98 18.07
C LEU A 404 1.75 11.41 18.11
N ASP A 405 2.66 12.39 18.11
CA ASP A 405 2.39 13.82 17.93
C ASP A 405 3.69 14.54 17.54
N SER A 406 3.70 15.88 17.53
CA SER A 406 4.86 16.70 17.17
C SER A 406 6.05 16.64 18.15
N GLU A 407 5.88 16.00 19.30
CA GLU A 407 6.87 15.92 20.38
C GLU A 407 7.23 14.47 20.74
N ARG A 408 6.54 13.47 20.21
CA ARG A 408 6.73 12.06 20.57
C ARG A 408 6.72 11.16 19.35
N VAL A 409 7.73 10.31 19.23
CA VAL A 409 7.86 9.38 18.11
C VAL A 409 8.23 7.99 18.60
N ILE A 410 7.55 6.96 18.10
CA ILE A 410 7.96 5.57 18.29
C ILE A 410 9.05 5.24 17.28
N CYS A 411 10.18 4.74 17.76
CA CYS A 411 11.35 4.46 16.94
C CYS A 411 12.09 3.20 17.38
N GLN A 412 12.96 2.69 16.52
CA GLN A 412 13.75 1.49 16.79
C GLN A 412 14.66 1.72 18.00
N LYS A 413 14.66 0.80 18.96
CA LYS A 413 15.58 0.80 20.10
C LYS A 413 17.01 0.55 19.63
N ASN A 414 17.99 0.83 20.50
CA ASN A 414 19.42 0.66 20.22
C ASN A 414 19.97 1.57 19.10
N GLU A 415 19.36 2.74 18.89
CA GLU A 415 19.75 3.74 17.87
C GLU A 415 20.16 5.09 18.51
N PRO A 416 21.23 5.12 19.33
CA PRO A 416 21.54 6.27 20.20
C PRO A 416 21.83 7.57 19.42
N LEU A 417 22.35 7.46 18.19
CA LEU A 417 22.58 8.64 17.34
C LEU A 417 21.27 9.24 16.85
N LEU A 418 20.32 8.41 16.39
CA LEU A 418 18.98 8.85 16.00
C LEU A 418 18.25 9.44 17.21
N HIS A 419 18.27 8.74 18.35
CA HIS A 419 17.60 9.20 19.58
C HIS A 419 18.15 10.53 20.08
N GLY A 420 19.48 10.70 20.05
CA GLY A 420 20.12 11.96 20.38
C GLY A 420 19.77 13.08 19.40
N MET A 421 19.66 12.78 18.10
CA MET A 421 19.22 13.73 17.08
C MET A 421 17.78 14.22 17.30
N LEU A 422 16.86 13.30 17.65
CA LEU A 422 15.46 13.60 17.95
C LEU A 422 15.34 14.41 19.25
N THR A 423 16.01 13.98 20.32
CA THR A 423 15.98 14.63 21.62
C THR A 423 16.49 16.07 21.56
N LYS A 424 17.57 16.33 20.79
CA LYS A 424 18.09 17.69 20.56
C LYS A 424 17.08 18.62 19.87
N ARG A 425 16.08 18.07 19.18
CA ARG A 425 15.00 18.81 18.50
C ARG A 425 13.71 18.89 19.33
N GLY A 426 13.75 18.42 20.58
CA GLY A 426 12.60 18.38 21.48
C GLY A 426 11.61 17.27 21.16
N ILE A 427 12.03 16.23 20.44
CA ILE A 427 11.20 15.06 20.14
C ILE A 427 11.66 13.92 21.05
N LYS A 428 10.74 13.41 21.87
CA LYS A 428 10.94 12.28 22.76
C LYS A 428 10.85 10.97 21.97
N PRO A 429 11.94 10.19 21.87
CA PRO A 429 11.87 8.84 21.34
C PRO A 429 11.15 7.90 22.34
N ILE A 430 10.24 7.08 21.82
CA ILE A 430 9.62 5.94 22.50
C ILE A 430 10.20 4.69 21.85
N GLU A 431 11.13 4.05 22.55
CA GLU A 431 11.97 3.02 21.98
C GLU A 431 11.31 1.65 22.04
N LEU A 432 11.16 1.01 20.88
CA LEU A 432 10.62 -0.35 20.74
C LEU A 432 11.51 -1.19 19.83
N ASP A 433 11.43 -2.52 19.95
CA ASP A 433 12.12 -3.43 19.04
C ASP A 433 11.17 -3.92 17.95
N MET A 434 11.56 -3.70 16.69
CA MET A 434 10.90 -4.27 15.52
C MET A 434 11.89 -5.04 14.63
N SER A 435 13.01 -5.49 15.19
CA SER A 435 14.08 -6.14 14.43
C SER A 435 13.61 -7.35 13.62
N HIS A 436 12.63 -8.12 14.13
CA HIS A 436 12.06 -9.26 13.41
C HIS A 436 10.99 -8.82 12.40
N CYS A 437 10.21 -7.80 12.74
CA CYS A 437 9.29 -7.16 11.80
C CYS A 437 10.01 -6.59 10.56
N PHE A 438 11.25 -6.14 10.69
CA PHE A 438 12.05 -5.65 9.55
C PHE A 438 12.21 -6.71 8.46
N TYR A 439 12.44 -7.97 8.82
CA TYR A 439 12.56 -9.09 7.86
C TYR A 439 11.27 -9.37 7.09
N LEU A 440 10.13 -8.84 7.55
CA LEU A 440 8.84 -8.92 6.86
C LEU A 440 8.51 -7.63 6.09
N GLY A 441 9.51 -6.77 5.88
CA GLY A 441 9.48 -5.67 4.92
C GLY A 441 8.94 -4.34 5.46
N GLY A 442 9.05 -4.05 6.75
CA GLY A 442 8.64 -2.74 7.29
C GLY A 442 8.98 -2.53 8.76
N ALA A 443 8.85 -1.29 9.23
CA ALA A 443 8.94 -0.90 10.65
C ALA A 443 7.64 -0.19 11.10
N PHE A 444 7.72 0.72 12.05
CA PHE A 444 6.55 1.31 12.72
C PHE A 444 5.55 1.96 11.74
N HIS A 445 6.03 2.75 10.78
CA HIS A 445 5.14 3.43 9.83
C HIS A 445 4.52 2.45 8.83
N CYS A 446 5.29 1.52 8.27
CA CYS A 446 4.75 0.52 7.34
C CYS A 446 3.72 -0.39 8.02
N TRP A 447 4.00 -0.80 9.26
CA TRP A 447 3.14 -1.71 10.04
C TRP A 447 1.87 -1.06 10.58
N THR A 448 1.70 0.25 10.35
CA THR A 448 0.55 1.00 10.85
C THR A 448 -0.13 1.85 9.79
N THR A 449 -1.45 2.02 9.91
CA THR A 449 -2.21 3.05 9.18
C THR A 449 -2.96 3.89 10.20
N ASP A 450 -2.61 5.16 10.32
CA ASP A 450 -3.31 6.09 11.19
C ASP A 450 -4.66 6.46 10.58
N ILE A 451 -5.72 6.08 11.30
CA ILE A 451 -7.11 6.30 10.89
C ILE A 451 -7.59 7.67 11.35
N ARG A 452 -7.12 8.10 12.52
CA ARG A 452 -7.54 9.36 13.10
C ARG A 452 -6.41 10.05 13.83
N ARG A 453 -6.21 11.31 13.47
CA ARG A 453 -5.37 12.27 14.19
C ARG A 453 -6.18 13.51 14.51
N ARG A 454 -5.98 14.06 15.70
CA ARG A 454 -6.67 15.27 16.15
C ARG A 454 -6.05 16.51 15.52
N GLY A 455 -6.64 16.96 14.42
CA GLY A 455 -6.16 18.10 13.67
C GLY A 455 -7.17 18.58 12.64
N GLN A 456 -6.77 19.60 11.89
CA GLN A 456 -7.57 20.19 10.81
C GLN A 456 -6.72 20.24 9.54
N LEU A 457 -7.37 20.32 8.38
CA LEU A 457 -6.66 20.52 7.12
C LEU A 457 -5.95 21.88 7.12
N GLN A 458 -4.63 21.85 7.04
CA GLN A 458 -3.77 23.04 7.03
C GLN A 458 -2.89 23.08 5.78
N ASP A 459 -2.44 24.29 5.44
CA ASP A 459 -1.42 24.53 4.43
C ASP A 459 -0.10 24.83 5.16
N TYR A 460 0.97 24.11 4.82
CA TYR A 460 2.29 24.29 5.45
C TYR A 460 3.29 24.97 4.52
N GLY A 461 2.81 25.70 3.51
CA GLY A 461 3.64 26.53 2.64
C GLY A 461 4.45 25.75 1.61
N LEU A 462 3.98 24.56 1.21
CA LEU A 462 4.68 23.66 0.29
C LEU A 462 4.17 23.78 -1.17
N ASN A 463 3.65 24.94 -1.57
CA ASN A 463 3.16 25.17 -2.94
C ASN A 463 4.17 25.81 -3.89
#